data_AF-A0A0K1QD05-F1
#
_entry.id   AF-A0A0K1QD05-F1
#
_cell.length_a   1.000
_cell.length_b   1.000
_cell.length_c   1.000
_cell.angle_alpha   90.00
_cell.angle_beta   90.00
_cell.angle_gamma   90.00
#
_symmetry.space_group_name_H-M   'P 1'
#
loop_
_entity.id
_entity.type
_entity.pdbx_description
1 polymer ?
#
loop_
_entity_poly.entity_id
_entity_poly.type
_entity_poly.pdbx_seq_one_letter_code
_entity_poly.pdbx_strand_id
1 'polypeptide(L)'
;MRVTVAVGRKVMPLDQVRDQRVVSALQAAARDVGTRLAKAKCPTHGRGPTDVRLHFDASGNGDLKYESCCEKLGEAVSKLV
;
A
#
# COMPACT_ATOMS: atom_id res chain seq x y z
N MET A 1 -6.82 -6.83 6.10
CA MET A 1 -6.04 -5.97 5.19
C MET A 1 -5.29 -6.91 4.23
N ARG A 2 -5.51 -6.81 2.92
CA ARG A 2 -4.95 -7.76 1.93
C ARG A 2 -3.88 -7.04 1.12
N VAL A 3 -2.61 -7.33 1.38
CA VAL A 3 -1.47 -6.70 0.69
C VAL A 3 -1.09 -7.55 -0.52
N THR A 4 -1.38 -7.05 -1.71
CA THR A 4 -0.96 -7.64 -2.99
C THR A 4 0.21 -6.86 -3.56
N VAL A 5 1.29 -7.54 -3.94
CA VAL A 5 2.51 -6.98 -4.52
C VAL A 5 2.70 -7.49 -5.93
N ALA A 6 2.74 -6.59 -6.90
CA ALA A 6 3.24 -6.98 -8.21
C ALA A 6 4.76 -7.04 -8.21
N VAL A 7 5.31 -7.93 -9.03
CA VAL A 7 6.73 -7.98 -9.35
C VAL A 7 6.83 -8.14 -10.85
N GLY A 8 7.25 -7.08 -11.56
CA GLY A 8 7.23 -7.04 -13.02
C GLY A 8 5.80 -7.06 -13.59
N ARG A 9 5.50 -8.01 -14.49
CA ARG A 9 4.18 -8.15 -15.13
C ARG A 9 3.15 -8.97 -14.34
N LYS A 10 3.51 -9.49 -13.14
CA LYS A 10 2.68 -10.44 -12.39
C LYS A 10 2.26 -9.84 -11.06
N VAL A 11 0.96 -9.64 -10.87
CA VAL A 11 0.34 -9.28 -9.58
C VAL A 11 0.24 -10.54 -8.74
N MET A 12 0.92 -10.58 -7.60
CA MET A 12 0.86 -11.73 -6.69
C MET A 12 0.68 -11.25 -5.24
N PRO A 13 0.12 -12.07 -4.35
CA PRO A 13 0.07 -11.70 -2.95
C PRO A 13 1.49 -11.76 -2.34
N LEU A 14 1.76 -10.93 -1.31
CA LEU A 14 3.12 -10.72 -0.77
C LEU A 14 3.80 -12.02 -0.29
N ASP A 15 3.01 -13.01 0.11
CA ASP A 15 3.42 -14.37 0.50
C ASP A 15 3.94 -15.22 -0.67
N GLN A 16 3.66 -14.84 -1.92
CA GLN A 16 4.12 -15.54 -3.12
C GLN A 16 5.39 -14.95 -3.74
N VAL A 17 5.92 -13.84 -3.20
CA VAL A 17 7.19 -13.27 -3.65
C VAL A 17 8.33 -14.20 -3.21
N ARG A 18 8.95 -14.90 -4.15
CA ARG A 18 10.02 -15.90 -3.88
C ARG A 18 11.45 -15.33 -3.92
N ASP A 19 11.65 -14.11 -4.43
CA ASP A 19 12.98 -13.51 -4.50
C ASP A 19 13.39 -12.87 -3.17
N GLN A 20 14.18 -13.60 -2.38
CA GLN A 20 14.65 -13.17 -1.05
C GLN A 20 15.37 -11.82 -1.05
N ARG A 21 15.98 -11.39 -2.17
CA ARG A 21 16.69 -10.11 -2.26
C ARG A 21 15.76 -8.91 -2.22
N VAL A 22 14.51 -9.10 -2.64
CA VAL A 22 13.51 -8.02 -2.76
C VAL A 22 12.38 -8.21 -1.75
N VAL A 23 12.12 -9.44 -1.29
CA VAL A 23 11.09 -9.75 -0.26
C VAL A 23 11.24 -8.90 0.98
N SER A 24 12.44 -8.76 1.54
CA SER A 24 12.67 -8.00 2.77
C SER A 24 12.40 -6.51 2.57
N ALA A 25 12.85 -5.94 1.44
CA ALA A 25 12.59 -4.56 1.07
C ALA A 25 11.10 -4.29 0.79
N LEU A 26 10.42 -5.19 0.08
CA LEU A 26 8.99 -5.10 -0.21
C LEU A 26 8.14 -5.27 1.05
N GLN A 27 8.52 -6.18 1.96
CA GLN A 27 7.86 -6.34 3.25
C GLN A 27 8.08 -5.12 4.14
N ALA A 28 9.28 -4.55 4.16
CA ALA A 28 9.57 -3.33 4.90
C ALA A 28 8.75 -2.14 4.36
N ALA A 29 8.72 -1.95 3.04
CA ALA A 29 7.93 -0.92 2.38
C ALA A 29 6.42 -1.11 2.64
N ALA A 30 5.92 -2.33 2.53
CA ALA A 30 4.52 -2.63 2.81
C ALA A 30 4.15 -2.38 4.28
N ARG A 31 5.03 -2.71 5.23
CA ARG A 31 4.84 -2.41 6.65
C ARG A 31 4.88 -0.92 6.94
N ASP A 32 5.81 -0.19 6.34
CA ASP A 32 5.91 1.25 6.53
C ASP A 32 4.66 1.97 5.99
N VAL A 33 4.27 1.68 4.74
CA VAL A 33 3.05 2.25 4.15
C VAL A 33 1.80 1.81 4.93
N GLY A 34 1.72 0.55 5.34
CA GLY A 34 0.63 0.06 6.21
C GLY A 34 0.54 0.82 7.54
N THR A 35 1.68 1.14 8.16
CA THR A 35 1.74 1.90 9.42
C THR A 35 1.33 3.35 9.23
N ARG A 36 1.73 3.99 8.12
CA ARG A 36 1.32 5.35 7.76
C ARG A 36 -0.18 5.42 7.47
N LEU A 37 -0.70 4.46 6.71
CA LEU A 37 -2.12 4.37 6.38
C LEU A 37 -3.00 4.04 7.58
N ALA A 38 -2.50 3.26 8.55
CA ALA A 38 -3.21 2.99 9.80
C ALA A 38 -3.43 4.27 10.63
N LYS A 39 -2.55 5.27 10.49
CA LYS A 39 -2.69 6.60 11.10
C LYS A 39 -3.56 7.54 10.27
N ALA A 40 -3.74 7.27 8.99
CA ALA A 40 -4.58 8.08 8.11
C ALA A 40 -6.07 7.88 8.46
N LYS A 41 -6.76 8.97 8.80
CA LYS A 41 -8.21 9.00 8.99
C LYS A 41 -8.82 10.14 8.18
N CYS A 42 -9.97 9.89 7.55
CA CYS A 42 -10.77 10.92 6.88
C CYS A 42 -11.20 11.91 7.97
N PRO A 43 -10.83 13.20 7.90
CA PRO A 43 -11.18 14.18 8.93
C PRO A 43 -12.69 14.42 9.03
N THR A 44 -13.46 14.10 7.98
CA THR A 44 -14.92 14.25 7.94
C THR A 44 -15.68 13.05 8.49
N HIS A 45 -15.18 11.82 8.34
CA HIS A 45 -15.94 10.61 8.69
C HIS A 45 -15.23 9.72 9.73
N GLY A 46 -13.99 10.05 10.11
CA GLY A 46 -13.17 9.27 11.06
C GLY A 46 -12.73 7.89 10.56
N ARG A 47 -13.02 7.55 9.29
CA ARG A 47 -12.72 6.25 8.68
C ARG A 47 -11.33 6.26 8.05
N GLY A 48 -10.60 5.15 8.21
CA GLY A 48 -9.33 4.92 7.53
C GLY A 48 -9.52 4.34 6.13
N PRO A 49 -8.46 4.31 5.31
CA PRO A 49 -8.49 3.68 3.99
C PRO A 49 -8.73 2.17 4.10
N THR A 50 -9.60 1.63 3.25
CA THR A 50 -9.93 0.19 3.17
C THR A 50 -9.37 -0.43 1.89
N ASP A 51 -9.28 -1.75 1.82
CA ASP A 51 -8.74 -2.51 0.68
C ASP A 51 -7.43 -1.95 0.09
N VAL A 52 -6.45 -1.72 0.98
CA VAL A 52 -5.13 -1.19 0.61
C VAL A 52 -4.33 -2.23 -0.18
N ARG A 53 -3.93 -1.87 -1.40
CA ARG A 53 -3.13 -2.67 -2.33
C ARG A 53 -1.87 -1.89 -2.75
N LEU A 54 -0.72 -2.53 -2.68
CA LEU A 54 0.59 -1.91 -2.89
C LEU A 54 1.30 -2.59 -4.06
N HIS A 55 1.26 -1.96 -5.23
CA HIS A 55 1.87 -2.48 -6.43
C HIS A 55 3.29 -1.95 -6.55
N PHE A 56 4.31 -2.83 -6.52
CA PHE A 56 5.67 -2.42 -6.81
C PHE A 56 6.04 -2.84 -8.24
N ASP A 57 6.63 -1.96 -9.03
CA ASP A 57 7.17 -2.34 -10.33
C ASP A 57 8.60 -2.90 -10.19
N ALA A 58 9.14 -3.44 -11.29
CA ALA A 58 10.49 -4.01 -11.31
C ALA A 58 11.60 -2.95 -11.13
N SER A 59 11.27 -1.67 -11.27
CA SER A 59 12.17 -0.53 -11.07
C SER A 59 12.13 -0.01 -9.63
N GLY A 60 11.27 -0.58 -8.78
CA GLY A 60 11.08 -0.17 -7.39
C GLY A 60 10.07 0.96 -7.19
N ASN A 61 9.36 1.40 -8.25
CA ASN A 61 8.28 2.37 -8.08
C ASN A 61 7.05 1.67 -7.48
N GLY A 62 6.56 2.19 -6.36
CA GLY A 62 5.35 1.73 -5.69
C GLY A 62 4.13 2.56 -6.08
N ASP A 63 3.10 1.92 -6.62
CA ASP A 63 1.75 2.47 -6.77
C ASP A 63 0.87 1.97 -5.61
N LEU A 64 0.15 2.89 -4.98
CA LEU A 64 -0.71 2.61 -3.83
C LEU A 64 -2.17 2.79 -4.25
N LYS A 65 -2.96 1.71 -4.15
CA LYS A 65 -4.41 1.72 -4.34
C LYS A 65 -5.11 1.46 -3.03
N TYR A 66 -6.21 2.16 -2.78
CA TYR A 66 -7.05 1.97 -1.61
C TYR A 66 -8.44 2.50 -1.91
N GLU A 67 -9.43 1.98 -1.19
CA GLU A 67 -10.76 2.56 -1.17
C GLU A 67 -10.77 3.73 -0.18
N SER A 68 -11.29 4.86 -0.67
CA SER A 68 -11.47 6.06 0.12
C SER A 68 -12.97 6.28 0.39
N CYS A 69 -13.32 6.66 1.61
CA CYS A 69 -14.70 7.04 1.93
C CYS A 69 -15.07 8.45 1.42
N CYS A 70 -14.09 9.25 1.02
CA CYS A 70 -14.22 10.68 0.73
C CYS A 70 -12.95 11.18 -0.02
N GLU A 71 -13.05 12.24 -0.83
CA GLU A 71 -11.86 12.86 -1.47
C GLU A 71 -10.84 13.38 -0.44
N LYS A 72 -11.33 13.92 0.69
CA LYS A 72 -10.48 14.40 1.80
C LYS A 72 -9.59 13.31 2.41
N LEU A 73 -10.01 12.05 2.35
CA LEU A 73 -9.18 10.92 2.76
C LEU A 73 -8.08 10.69 1.73
N GLY A 74 -8.42 10.83 0.44
CA GLY A 74 -7.46 10.82 -0.64
C GLY A 74 -6.35 11.84 -0.40
N GLU A 75 -6.73 13.08 -0.11
CA GLU A 75 -5.78 14.15 0.23
C GLU A 75 -4.96 13.86 1.49
N ALA A 76 -5.59 13.32 2.54
CA ALA A 76 -4.90 12.98 3.78
C ALA A 76 -3.86 11.87 3.58
N VAL A 77 -4.18 10.88 2.75
CA VAL A 77 -3.27 9.79 2.39
C VAL A 77 -2.16 10.26 1.47
N SER A 78 -2.45 11.07 0.44
CA SER A 78 -1.43 11.63 -0.45
C SER A 78 -0.43 12.55 0.24
N LYS A 79 -0.77 13.11 1.41
CA LYS A 79 0.18 13.87 2.24
C LYS A 79 1.11 12.98 3.08
N LEU A 80 0.80 11.69 3.22
CA LEU A 80 1.53 10.74 4.07
C LEU A 80 2.47 9.81 3.29
N VAL A 81 2.26 9.69 1.97
CA VAL A 81 2.94 8.74 1.10
C VAL A 81 3.82 9.48 0.10
#